data_AF-A0AA97KNM7-F1
#
_entry.id   AF-A0AA97KNM7-F1
#
_cell.length_a   1.000
_cell.length_b   1.000
_cell.length_c   1.000
_cell.angle_alpha   90.00
_cell.angle_beta   90.00
_cell.angle_gamma   90.00
#
_symmetry.space_group_name_H-M   'P 1'
#
loop_
_entity.id
_entity.type
_entity.pdbx_description
1 polymer ?
#
loop_
_entity_poly.entity_id
_entity_poly.type
_entity_poly.pdbx_seq_one_letter_code
_entity_poly.pdbx_strand_id
1 'polypeptide(L)'
;MDRDRGPRSSAVDLGFGALSTAQLRALMRDETWLERIVKLSRKFQNLQLEREMRLASNYALAKQNLALQPRLENGKASLAIKYQELRELRETCRDKQQRLGDCMEKWTPQNAVSRLQAELDGVEAKVEEQMEQFLCWDLPIETFVESFQHSRMLSHLRRTQLEKLQEILKLEKEKTPEQPSPSCEEQPASSPALPAPPTLAQAPPAQNGPAPKVFQLRLAPAFLIPSEAVLPIPVAAAPQKCCLPTLATSHPKAPFVGSPLSLIGHIHLPQAHLPHQKKKEPPHR
;
A
#
# COMPACT_ATOMS: atom_id res chain seq x y z
N MET A 1 -52.55 -53.06 2.91
CA MET A 1 -51.41 -52.13 2.76
C MET A 1 -50.32 -52.86 2.05
N ASP A 2 -50.18 -52.50 0.79
CA ASP A 2 -49.47 -53.23 -0.23
C ASP A 2 -47.96 -53.12 -0.06
N ARG A 3 -47.26 -54.25 -0.15
CA ARG A 3 -45.82 -54.24 -0.43
C ARG A 3 -45.67 -54.13 -1.94
N ASP A 4 -45.60 -52.89 -2.42
CA ASP A 4 -45.41 -52.58 -3.82
C ASP A 4 -44.21 -53.35 -4.39
N ARG A 5 -44.46 -54.09 -5.46
CA ARG A 5 -43.49 -55.01 -6.07
C ARG A 5 -42.71 -54.24 -7.11
N GLY A 6 -41.77 -53.40 -6.63
CA GLY A 6 -40.85 -52.64 -7.47
C GLY A 6 -40.24 -53.49 -8.59
N PRO A 7 -40.03 -52.92 -9.78
CA PRO A 7 -39.83 -53.69 -11.00
C PRO A 7 -38.60 -54.58 -10.87
N ARG A 8 -38.78 -55.87 -11.19
CA ARG A 8 -37.67 -56.82 -11.30
C ARG A 8 -36.61 -56.20 -12.21
N SER A 9 -35.43 -55.95 -11.65
CA SER A 9 -34.25 -55.60 -12.43
C SER A 9 -34.14 -56.61 -13.55
N SER A 10 -34.17 -56.15 -14.79
CA SER A 10 -33.84 -56.94 -15.97
C SER A 10 -32.34 -57.24 -15.91
N ALA A 11 -31.97 -58.19 -15.05
CA ALA A 11 -30.72 -58.88 -15.16
C ALA A 11 -30.64 -59.37 -16.60
N VAL A 12 -29.57 -58.99 -17.29
CA VAL A 12 -29.31 -59.50 -18.63
C VAL A 12 -29.17 -61.01 -18.46
N ASP A 13 -30.17 -61.76 -18.91
CA ASP A 13 -30.15 -63.21 -18.84
C ASP A 13 -29.16 -63.70 -19.89
N LEU A 14 -27.89 -63.76 -19.47
CA LEU A 14 -26.73 -64.08 -20.29
C LEU A 14 -26.69 -65.58 -20.69
N GLY A 15 -27.79 -66.33 -20.48
CA GLY A 15 -27.96 -67.70 -20.95
C GLY A 15 -27.10 -68.74 -20.23
N PHE A 16 -26.44 -68.38 -19.13
CA PHE A 16 -25.46 -69.23 -18.45
C PHE A 16 -25.98 -70.60 -18.00
N GLY A 17 -27.29 -70.72 -17.74
CA GLY A 17 -27.92 -71.98 -17.34
C GLY A 17 -27.91 -73.07 -18.42
N ALA A 18 -27.66 -72.73 -19.69
CA ALA A 18 -27.63 -73.67 -20.82
C ALA A 18 -26.22 -74.19 -21.18
N LEU A 19 -25.17 -73.74 -20.47
CA LEU A 19 -23.78 -74.02 -20.81
C LEU A 19 -23.17 -75.12 -19.92
N SER A 20 -22.36 -76.00 -20.52
CA SER A 20 -21.65 -77.05 -19.78
C SER A 20 -20.51 -76.51 -18.90
N THR A 21 -20.11 -77.26 -17.88
CA THR A 21 -19.04 -76.85 -16.95
C THR A 21 -17.67 -76.68 -17.63
N ALA A 22 -17.44 -77.32 -18.77
CA ALA A 22 -16.23 -77.13 -19.58
C ALA A 22 -16.28 -75.82 -20.36
N GLN A 23 -17.44 -75.51 -20.96
CA GLN A 23 -17.67 -74.24 -21.67
C GLN A 23 -17.58 -73.04 -20.72
N LEU A 24 -18.20 -73.11 -19.53
CA LEU A 24 -18.06 -72.06 -18.50
C LEU A 24 -16.59 -71.81 -18.11
N ARG A 25 -15.80 -72.87 -17.95
CA ARG A 25 -14.36 -72.76 -17.61
C ARG A 25 -13.51 -72.21 -18.75
N ALA A 26 -13.86 -72.47 -20.01
CA ALA A 26 -13.22 -71.84 -21.16
C ALA A 26 -13.59 -70.35 -21.23
N LEU A 27 -14.87 -70.02 -21.01
CA LEU A 27 -15.42 -68.67 -21.04
C LEU A 27 -14.86 -67.77 -19.93
N MET A 28 -14.67 -68.30 -18.71
CA MET A 28 -13.99 -67.57 -17.62
C MET A 28 -12.47 -67.42 -17.82
N ARG A 29 -11.89 -68.07 -18.84
CA ARG A 29 -10.48 -67.84 -19.25
C ARG A 29 -10.38 -66.88 -20.44
N ASP A 30 -11.50 -66.48 -21.02
CA ASP A 30 -11.56 -65.45 -22.05
C ASP A 30 -11.74 -64.07 -21.39
N GLU A 31 -10.61 -63.45 -21.07
CA GLU A 31 -10.55 -62.08 -20.52
C GLU A 31 -11.25 -61.06 -21.43
N THR A 32 -11.25 -61.26 -22.75
CA THR A 32 -11.86 -60.31 -23.70
C THR A 32 -13.39 -60.34 -23.63
N TRP A 33 -13.95 -61.52 -23.38
CA TRP A 33 -15.37 -61.71 -23.12
C TRP A 33 -15.77 -61.20 -21.73
N LEU A 34 -14.96 -61.45 -20.71
CA LEU A 34 -15.16 -60.90 -19.36
C LEU A 34 -15.16 -59.37 -19.37
N GLU A 35 -14.17 -58.73 -20.02
CA GLU A 35 -14.13 -57.28 -20.23
C GLU A 35 -15.40 -56.77 -20.92
N ARG A 36 -15.89 -57.48 -21.95
CA ARG A 36 -17.10 -57.09 -22.68
C ARG A 36 -18.32 -57.12 -21.77
N ILE A 37 -18.46 -58.12 -20.90
CA ILE A 37 -19.56 -58.17 -19.91
C ILE A 37 -19.42 -57.10 -18.84
N VAL A 38 -18.21 -56.80 -18.36
CA VAL A 38 -17.97 -55.69 -17.44
C VAL A 38 -18.38 -54.36 -18.09
N LYS A 39 -18.03 -54.13 -19.35
CA LYS A 39 -18.44 -52.94 -20.14
C LYS A 39 -19.96 -52.87 -20.38
N LEU A 40 -20.63 -54.02 -20.47
CA LEU A 40 -22.09 -54.12 -20.56
C LEU A 40 -22.80 -54.01 -19.19
N SER A 41 -22.06 -54.05 -18.08
CA SER A 41 -22.64 -53.91 -16.74
C SER A 41 -23.15 -52.49 -16.50
N ARG A 42 -24.43 -52.37 -16.10
CA ARG A 42 -25.07 -51.10 -15.75
C ARG A 42 -24.27 -50.29 -14.71
N LYS A 43 -23.59 -50.96 -13.77
CA LYS A 43 -22.72 -50.30 -12.77
C LYS A 43 -21.51 -49.62 -13.43
N PHE A 44 -20.88 -50.29 -14.40
CA PHE A 44 -19.74 -49.73 -15.12
C PHE A 44 -20.16 -48.59 -16.05
N GLN A 45 -21.29 -48.75 -16.77
CA GLN A 45 -21.83 -47.70 -17.64
C GLN A 45 -22.19 -46.43 -16.86
N ASN A 46 -22.85 -46.58 -15.70
CA ASN A 46 -23.15 -45.44 -14.82
C ASN A 46 -21.87 -44.71 -14.37
N LEU A 47 -20.81 -45.44 -14.00
CA LEU A 47 -19.52 -44.86 -13.61
C LEU A 47 -18.80 -44.15 -14.78
N GLN A 48 -18.91 -44.67 -16.00
CA GLN A 48 -18.37 -43.99 -17.19
C GLN A 48 -19.14 -42.71 -17.48
N LEU A 49 -20.48 -42.73 -17.41
CA LEU A 49 -21.31 -41.52 -17.57
C LEU A 49 -20.99 -40.47 -16.49
N GLU A 50 -20.83 -40.88 -15.24
CA GLU A 50 -20.43 -39.98 -14.14
C GLU A 50 -19.03 -39.38 -14.38
N ARG A 51 -18.08 -40.18 -14.88
CA ARG A 51 -16.75 -39.73 -15.28
C ARG A 51 -16.81 -38.72 -16.44
N GLU A 52 -17.58 -39.00 -17.48
CA GLU A 52 -17.76 -38.11 -18.63
C GLU A 52 -18.42 -36.78 -18.23
N MET A 53 -19.47 -36.85 -17.39
CA MET A 53 -20.13 -35.67 -16.82
C MET A 53 -19.16 -34.81 -15.98
N ARG A 54 -18.32 -35.44 -15.15
CA ARG A 54 -17.27 -34.74 -14.38
C ARG A 54 -16.20 -34.12 -15.27
N LEU A 55 -15.76 -34.82 -16.33
CA LEU A 55 -14.79 -34.29 -17.29
C LEU A 55 -15.36 -33.11 -18.08
N ALA A 56 -16.61 -33.21 -18.55
CA ALA A 56 -17.29 -32.12 -19.25
C ALA A 56 -17.48 -30.89 -18.34
N SER A 57 -17.88 -31.10 -17.08
CA SER A 57 -18.01 -30.03 -16.07
C SER A 57 -16.66 -29.37 -15.75
N ASN A 58 -15.61 -30.16 -15.51
CA ASN A 58 -14.26 -29.65 -15.27
C ASN A 58 -13.72 -28.88 -16.47
N TYR A 59 -13.93 -29.37 -17.69
CA TYR A 59 -13.54 -28.67 -18.93
C TYR A 59 -14.28 -27.35 -19.11
N ALA A 60 -15.60 -27.31 -18.84
CA ALA A 60 -16.39 -26.08 -18.90
C ALA A 60 -15.88 -25.04 -17.90
N LEU A 61 -15.62 -25.44 -16.65
CA LEU A 61 -15.05 -24.58 -15.61
C LEU A 61 -13.63 -24.10 -15.95
N ALA A 62 -12.77 -24.98 -16.46
CA ALA A 62 -11.44 -24.61 -16.90
C ALA A 62 -11.48 -23.58 -18.04
N LYS A 63 -12.35 -23.79 -19.04
CA LYS A 63 -12.57 -22.84 -20.13
C LYS A 63 -13.09 -21.49 -19.63
N GLN A 64 -14.02 -21.48 -18.67
CA GLN A 64 -14.52 -20.24 -18.05
C GLN A 64 -13.43 -19.50 -17.26
N ASN A 65 -12.63 -20.22 -16.46
CA ASN A 65 -11.53 -19.64 -15.70
C ASN A 65 -10.46 -19.02 -16.61
N LEU A 66 -10.08 -19.71 -17.68
CA LEU A 66 -9.16 -19.18 -18.69
C LEU A 66 -9.74 -17.95 -19.41
N ALA A 67 -11.04 -17.90 -19.67
CA ALA A 67 -11.70 -16.72 -20.25
C ALA A 67 -11.72 -15.50 -19.30
N LEU A 68 -11.65 -15.72 -17.98
CA LEU A 68 -11.56 -14.64 -16.98
C LEU A 68 -10.13 -14.11 -16.80
N GLN A 69 -9.10 -14.91 -17.12
CA GLN A 69 -7.69 -14.54 -16.98
C GLN A 69 -7.33 -13.17 -17.61
N PRO A 70 -7.64 -12.86 -18.89
CA PRO A 70 -7.28 -11.56 -19.48
C PRO A 70 -7.96 -10.38 -18.79
N ARG A 71 -9.18 -10.54 -18.26
CA ARG A 71 -9.86 -9.50 -17.48
C ARG A 71 -9.15 -9.24 -16.16
N LEU A 72 -8.65 -10.29 -15.49
CA LEU A 72 -7.89 -10.17 -14.24
C LEU A 72 -6.50 -9.55 -14.49
N GLU A 73 -5.82 -9.93 -15.57
CA GLU A 73 -4.52 -9.37 -15.97
C GLU A 73 -4.64 -7.89 -16.34
N ASN A 74 -5.63 -7.51 -17.15
CA ASN A 74 -5.93 -6.11 -17.47
C ASN A 74 -6.28 -5.30 -16.22
N GLY A 75 -7.04 -5.90 -15.27
CA GLY A 75 -7.34 -5.29 -13.98
C GLY A 75 -6.09 -5.04 -13.12
N LYS A 76 -5.19 -6.03 -13.02
CA LYS A 76 -3.89 -5.90 -12.33
C LYS A 76 -3.01 -4.83 -12.96
N ALA A 77 -2.91 -4.80 -14.30
CA ALA A 77 -2.13 -3.79 -15.01
C ALA A 77 -2.70 -2.37 -14.79
N SER A 78 -4.01 -2.21 -14.90
CA SER A 78 -4.70 -0.92 -14.66
C SER A 78 -4.50 -0.43 -13.22
N LEU A 79 -4.56 -1.34 -12.25
CA LEU A 79 -4.32 -1.03 -10.84
C LEU A 79 -2.85 -0.66 -10.58
N ALA A 80 -1.89 -1.35 -11.22
CA ALA A 80 -0.46 -1.02 -11.12
C ALA A 80 -0.17 0.39 -11.67
N ILE A 81 -0.77 0.75 -12.82
CA ILE A 81 -0.68 2.11 -13.38
C ILE A 81 -1.22 3.14 -12.38
N LYS A 82 -2.40 2.91 -11.80
CA LYS A 82 -2.98 3.83 -10.80
C LYS A 82 -2.14 3.96 -9.51
N TYR A 83 -1.48 2.89 -9.07
CA TYR A 83 -0.53 2.97 -7.96
C TYR A 83 0.73 3.76 -8.32
N GLN A 84 1.18 3.71 -9.57
CA GLN A 84 2.33 4.45 -10.06
C GLN A 84 2.01 5.95 -10.19
N GLU A 85 0.87 6.31 -10.79
CA GLU A 85 0.36 7.69 -10.81
C GLU A 85 0.26 8.28 -9.38
N LEU A 86 -0.26 7.50 -8.42
CA LEU A 86 -0.38 7.91 -7.02
C LEU A 86 1.00 8.09 -6.34
N ARG A 87 2.01 7.32 -6.72
CA ARG A 87 3.39 7.48 -6.23
C ARG A 87 3.97 8.81 -6.72
N GLU A 88 3.91 9.05 -8.03
CA GLU A 88 4.41 10.27 -8.67
C GLU A 88 3.70 11.53 -8.12
N LEU A 89 2.39 11.45 -7.89
CA LEU A 89 1.64 12.56 -7.28
C LEU A 89 2.03 12.81 -5.81
N ARG A 90 2.37 11.76 -5.05
CA ARG A 90 2.88 11.90 -3.67
C ARG A 90 4.29 12.49 -3.64
N GLU A 91 5.16 12.09 -4.56
CA GLU A 91 6.52 12.61 -4.70
C GLU A 91 6.49 14.09 -5.09
N THR A 92 5.77 14.45 -6.17
CA THR A 92 5.61 15.86 -6.57
C THR A 92 4.90 16.73 -5.51
N CYS A 93 4.01 16.16 -4.68
CA CYS A 93 3.42 16.85 -3.54
C CYS A 93 4.44 17.09 -2.41
N ARG A 94 5.26 16.07 -2.09
CA ARG A 94 6.37 16.18 -1.13
C ARG A 94 7.38 17.24 -1.57
N ASP A 95 7.76 17.26 -2.84
CA ASP A 95 8.72 18.23 -3.37
C ASP A 95 8.19 19.67 -3.26
N LYS A 96 6.90 19.87 -3.57
CA LYS A 96 6.22 21.15 -3.37
C LYS A 96 6.18 21.54 -1.89
N GLN A 97 5.88 20.59 -1.00
CA GLN A 97 5.85 20.83 0.45
C GLN A 97 7.24 21.19 1.00
N GLN A 98 8.30 20.51 0.55
CA GLN A 98 9.67 20.83 0.94
C GLN A 98 10.06 22.23 0.44
N ARG A 99 9.84 22.54 -0.84
CA ARG A 99 10.12 23.88 -1.39
C ARG A 99 9.34 25.00 -0.71
N LEU A 100 8.13 24.73 -0.24
CA LEU A 100 7.35 25.66 0.59
C LEU A 100 7.96 25.80 1.98
N GLY A 101 8.41 24.71 2.61
CA GLY A 101 9.17 24.73 3.86
C GLY A 101 10.44 25.58 3.76
N ASP A 102 11.32 25.29 2.80
CA ASP A 102 12.58 26.01 2.56
C ASP A 102 12.36 27.51 2.25
N CYS A 103 11.21 27.85 1.65
CA CYS A 103 10.82 29.24 1.42
C CYS A 103 10.33 29.89 2.72
N MET A 104 9.43 29.22 3.45
CA MET A 104 8.82 29.77 4.67
C MET A 104 9.82 29.90 5.81
N GLU A 105 10.82 29.02 5.91
CA GLU A 105 11.92 29.14 6.86
C GLU A 105 12.59 30.53 6.77
N LYS A 106 12.95 30.95 5.55
CA LYS A 106 13.59 32.25 5.27
C LYS A 106 12.73 33.46 5.64
N TRP A 107 11.41 33.29 5.63
CA TRP A 107 10.42 34.33 5.94
C TRP A 107 9.80 34.18 7.34
N THR A 108 10.35 33.31 8.20
CA THR A 108 9.89 33.25 9.60
C THR A 108 10.23 34.54 10.34
N PRO A 109 9.39 34.97 11.31
CA PRO A 109 9.66 36.16 12.11
C PRO A 109 10.98 36.05 12.89
N GLN A 110 11.37 34.85 13.32
CA GLN A 110 12.64 34.61 14.00
C GLN A 110 13.85 34.85 13.07
N ASN A 111 13.78 34.46 11.80
CA ASN A 111 14.82 34.79 10.83
C ASN A 111 14.82 36.28 10.46
N ALA A 112 13.68 36.95 10.46
CA ALA A 112 13.62 38.41 10.29
C ALA A 112 14.31 39.15 11.47
N VAL A 113 14.04 38.74 12.72
CA VAL A 113 14.73 39.25 13.92
C VAL A 113 16.24 39.00 13.84
N SER A 114 16.65 37.77 13.53
CA SER A 114 18.08 37.40 13.47
C SER A 114 18.84 38.14 12.36
N ARG A 115 18.20 38.40 11.22
CA ARG A 115 18.76 39.22 10.14
C ARG A 115 18.88 40.69 10.53
N LEU A 116 17.85 41.28 11.15
CA LEU A 116 17.91 42.66 11.64
C LEU A 116 18.97 42.86 12.71
N GLN A 117 19.18 41.87 13.60
CA GLN A 117 20.29 41.87 14.56
C GLN A 117 21.64 41.89 13.84
N ALA A 118 21.89 40.97 12.91
CA ALA A 118 23.16 40.94 12.17
C ALA A 118 23.42 42.20 11.34
N GLU A 119 22.37 42.82 10.77
CA GLU A 119 22.48 44.12 10.10
C GLU A 119 22.78 45.27 11.10
N LEU A 120 22.20 45.24 12.30
CA LEU A 120 22.49 46.20 13.36
C LEU A 120 23.94 46.09 13.83
N ASP A 121 24.38 44.87 14.16
CA ASP A 121 25.74 44.59 14.63
C ASP A 121 26.78 45.03 13.59
N GLY A 122 26.53 44.77 12.30
CA GLY A 122 27.41 45.19 11.20
C GLY A 122 27.48 46.71 11.01
N VAL A 123 26.37 47.43 11.21
CA VAL A 123 26.37 48.91 11.16
C VAL A 123 27.03 49.50 12.41
N GLU A 124 26.87 48.88 13.58
CA GLU A 124 27.54 49.31 14.81
C GLU A 124 29.06 49.11 14.74
N ALA A 125 29.52 47.97 14.23
CA ALA A 125 30.93 47.75 13.92
C ALA A 125 31.46 48.79 12.92
N LYS A 126 30.68 49.19 11.90
CA LYS A 126 31.10 50.23 10.96
C LYS A 126 31.19 51.62 11.61
N VAL A 127 30.27 51.94 12.52
CA VAL A 127 30.31 53.18 13.32
C VAL A 127 31.56 53.24 14.20
N GLU A 128 31.97 52.11 14.77
CA GLU A 128 33.19 51.98 15.57
C GLU A 128 34.45 52.13 14.70
N GLU A 129 34.53 51.42 13.57
CA GLU A 129 35.61 51.54 12.57
C GLU A 129 35.78 53.00 12.08
N GLN A 130 34.66 53.71 11.81
CA GLN A 130 34.69 55.13 11.41
C GLN A 130 35.21 56.05 12.53
N MET A 131 34.94 55.74 13.79
CA MET A 131 35.46 56.47 14.94
C MET A 131 36.97 56.23 15.11
N GLU A 132 37.41 54.97 15.00
CA GLU A 132 38.83 54.61 15.08
C GLU A 132 39.66 55.28 13.98
N GLN A 133 39.18 55.24 12.73
CA GLN A 133 39.83 55.90 11.58
C GLN A 133 39.94 57.41 11.77
N PHE A 134 38.90 58.06 12.30
CA PHE A 134 38.94 59.48 12.61
C PHE A 134 39.93 59.82 13.74
N LEU A 135 39.98 59.01 14.80
CA LEU A 135 40.94 59.19 15.90
C LEU A 135 42.40 58.94 15.47
N CYS A 136 42.62 58.09 14.46
CA CYS A 136 43.92 57.85 13.84
C CYS A 136 44.32 58.92 12.80
N TRP A 137 43.44 59.89 12.52
CA TRP A 137 43.58 60.92 11.45
C TRP A 137 43.57 60.35 10.02
N ASP A 138 43.14 59.10 9.84
CA ASP A 138 43.01 58.45 8.53
C ASP A 138 41.77 58.93 7.73
N LEU A 139 40.83 59.61 8.40
CA LEU A 139 39.57 60.09 7.82
C LEU A 139 39.39 61.61 8.06
N PRO A 140 39.30 62.45 7.01
CA PRO A 140 39.03 63.89 7.14
C PRO A 140 37.71 64.20 7.84
N ILE A 141 37.64 65.34 8.54
CA ILE A 141 36.49 65.72 9.38
C ILE A 141 35.19 65.84 8.58
N GLU A 142 35.21 66.43 7.39
CA GLU A 142 34.03 66.57 6.54
C GLU A 142 33.44 65.19 6.18
N THR A 143 34.30 64.28 5.71
CA THR A 143 33.92 62.90 5.36
C THR A 143 33.53 62.05 6.57
N PHE A 144 34.14 62.28 7.74
CA PHE A 144 33.74 61.65 8.99
C PHE A 144 32.34 62.10 9.39
N VAL A 145 32.08 63.41 9.44
CA VAL A 145 30.78 63.96 9.89
C VAL A 145 29.64 63.43 9.03
N GLU A 146 29.75 63.46 7.70
CA GLU A 146 28.72 62.94 6.79
C GLU A 146 28.50 61.43 6.97
N SER A 147 29.57 60.65 6.93
CA SER A 147 29.46 59.19 6.95
C SER A 147 29.10 58.62 8.33
N PHE A 148 29.57 59.23 9.42
CA PHE A 148 29.25 58.82 10.80
C PHE A 148 27.81 59.18 11.16
N GLN A 149 27.31 60.36 10.77
CA GLN A 149 25.89 60.70 10.95
C GLN A 149 24.98 59.72 10.21
N HIS A 150 25.35 59.33 8.98
CA HIS A 150 24.60 58.34 8.21
C HIS A 150 24.59 56.96 8.89
N SER A 151 25.76 56.43 9.28
CA SER A 151 25.84 55.12 9.96
C SER A 151 25.14 55.13 11.34
N ARG A 152 25.23 56.23 12.10
CA ARG A 152 24.50 56.39 13.37
C ARG A 152 22.99 56.40 13.16
N MET A 153 22.49 57.17 12.18
CA MET A 153 21.08 57.18 11.81
C MET A 153 20.60 55.75 11.48
N LEU A 154 21.38 55.00 10.71
CA LEU A 154 21.05 53.63 10.32
C LEU A 154 21.08 52.65 11.52
N SER A 155 22.04 52.75 12.44
CA SER A 155 22.07 51.96 13.68
C SER A 155 20.83 52.24 14.55
N HIS A 156 20.46 53.51 14.76
CA HIS A 156 19.27 53.84 15.52
C HIS A 156 17.99 53.33 14.85
N LEU A 157 17.87 53.49 13.53
CA LEU A 157 16.75 52.97 12.74
C LEU A 157 16.63 51.43 12.86
N ARG A 158 17.73 50.70 12.70
CA ARG A 158 17.76 49.23 12.80
C ARG A 158 17.44 48.74 14.22
N ARG A 159 17.97 49.42 15.25
CA ARG A 159 17.64 49.11 16.66
C ARG A 159 16.15 49.30 16.95
N THR A 160 15.55 50.42 16.54
CA THR A 160 14.10 50.63 16.71
C THR A 160 13.26 49.64 15.89
N GLN A 161 13.69 49.27 14.67
CA GLN A 161 13.01 48.23 13.88
C GLN A 161 13.03 46.86 14.56
N LEU A 162 14.17 46.49 15.16
CA LEU A 162 14.34 45.26 15.92
C LEU A 162 13.45 45.26 17.18
N GLU A 163 13.49 46.32 17.98
CA GLU A 163 12.65 46.50 19.18
C GLU A 163 11.16 46.37 18.84
N LYS A 164 10.69 47.08 17.81
CA LYS A 164 9.28 47.07 17.39
C LYS A 164 8.84 45.72 16.83
N LEU A 165 9.71 45.01 16.10
CA LEU A 165 9.43 43.65 15.67
C LEU A 165 9.30 42.70 16.88
N GLN A 166 10.20 42.81 17.86
CA GLN A 166 10.13 42.00 19.08
C GLN A 166 8.90 42.33 19.95
N GLU A 167 8.47 43.58 20.02
CA GLU A 167 7.21 43.99 20.68
C GLU A 167 5.99 43.33 20.03
N ILE A 168 5.88 43.37 18.70
CA ILE A 168 4.78 42.74 17.95
C ILE A 168 4.73 41.24 18.22
N LEU A 169 5.88 40.55 18.16
CA LEU A 169 5.95 39.10 18.39
C LEU A 169 5.61 38.69 19.83
N LYS A 170 5.94 39.53 20.83
CA LYS A 170 5.49 39.31 22.22
C LYS A 170 3.97 39.44 22.34
N LEU A 171 3.39 40.49 21.75
CA LEU A 171 1.95 40.71 21.76
C LEU A 171 1.16 39.62 21.00
N GLU A 172 1.69 39.08 19.91
CA GLU A 172 1.08 37.93 19.20
C GLU A 172 1.07 36.66 20.07
N LYS A 173 2.15 36.43 20.82
CA LYS A 173 2.25 35.32 21.77
C LYS A 173 1.27 35.47 22.94
N GLU A 174 1.10 36.68 23.48
CA GLU A 174 0.15 36.98 24.56
C GLU A 174 -1.32 36.94 24.09
N LYS A 175 -1.59 37.31 22.83
CA LYS A 175 -2.93 37.27 22.23
C LYS A 175 -3.40 35.87 21.83
N THR A 176 -2.55 34.85 21.96
CA THR A 176 -2.92 33.45 21.73
C THR A 176 -3.19 32.81 23.09
N PRO A 177 -4.45 32.74 23.57
CA PRO A 177 -4.72 32.20 24.89
C PRO A 177 -4.55 30.68 24.83
N GLU A 178 -3.72 30.12 25.71
CA GLU A 178 -3.94 28.74 26.15
C GLU A 178 -5.36 28.67 26.72
N GLN A 179 -6.26 27.95 26.06
CA GLN A 179 -7.65 27.90 26.46
C GLN A 179 -7.79 27.10 27.78
N PRO A 180 -8.22 27.73 28.89
CA PRO A 180 -8.51 26.98 30.11
C PRO A 180 -9.82 26.21 29.90
N SER A 181 -9.79 24.91 30.15
CA SER A 181 -10.98 24.06 30.07
C SER A 181 -12.04 24.48 31.10
N PRO A 182 -13.31 24.71 30.72
CA PRO A 182 -14.36 24.97 31.68
C PRO A 182 -14.69 23.68 32.44
N SER A 183 -14.59 23.76 33.76
CA SER A 183 -15.41 22.90 34.63
C SER A 183 -16.88 23.18 34.33
N CYS A 184 -17.70 22.15 34.25
CA CYS A 184 -19.15 22.29 34.28
C CYS A 184 -19.73 21.20 35.16
N GLU A 185 -20.07 21.58 36.38
CA GLU A 185 -20.94 20.80 37.24
C GLU A 185 -22.36 20.83 36.64
N GLU A 186 -22.98 19.67 36.42
CA GLU A 186 -24.45 19.55 36.47
C GLU A 186 -24.87 18.14 36.95
N GLN A 187 -25.77 18.14 37.93
CA GLN A 187 -26.51 17.04 38.57
C GLN A 187 -27.79 17.70 39.17
N PRO A 188 -28.93 17.00 39.40
CA PRO A 188 -29.22 15.58 39.19
C PRO A 188 -30.61 15.29 38.53
N ALA A 189 -31.04 14.02 38.62
CA ALA A 189 -32.37 13.45 38.30
C ALA A 189 -32.66 13.08 36.82
N SER A 190 -33.25 11.93 36.47
CA SER A 190 -33.83 10.83 37.27
C SER A 190 -33.63 9.44 36.61
N SER A 191 -33.87 8.35 37.35
CA SER A 191 -33.82 6.94 36.89
C SER A 191 -35.05 6.16 37.41
N PRO A 192 -35.45 5.02 36.83
CA PRO A 192 -34.95 3.68 37.24
C PRO A 192 -34.88 2.63 36.08
N ALA A 193 -34.39 1.38 36.15
CA ALA A 193 -33.48 0.59 37.02
C ALA A 193 -33.09 -0.71 36.23
N LEU A 194 -31.81 -1.12 36.12
CA LEU A 194 -31.07 -2.19 36.87
C LEU A 194 -31.55 -3.66 36.67
N PRO A 195 -30.70 -4.72 36.87
CA PRO A 195 -29.34 -4.81 37.46
C PRO A 195 -28.24 -5.21 36.42
N ALA A 196 -27.01 -5.73 36.66
CA ALA A 196 -26.31 -6.32 37.83
C ALA A 196 -24.73 -6.16 37.76
N PRO A 197 -23.93 -6.60 38.77
CA PRO A 197 -22.49 -6.24 38.95
C PRO A 197 -21.50 -7.47 38.90
N PRO A 198 -20.19 -7.44 39.32
CA PRO A 198 -19.38 -6.37 39.95
C PRO A 198 -17.89 -6.13 39.52
N THR A 199 -17.48 -4.85 39.62
CA THR A 199 -16.26 -4.20 40.17
C THR A 199 -14.90 -4.92 40.43
N LEU A 200 -13.78 -4.33 39.95
CA LEU A 200 -12.62 -3.87 40.79
C LEU A 200 -11.53 -2.99 40.09
N ALA A 201 -11.10 -1.93 40.80
CA ALA A 201 -9.81 -1.18 40.79
C ALA A 201 -9.20 -0.48 39.52
N GLN A 202 -9.41 0.85 39.47
CA GLN A 202 -8.42 1.97 39.41
C GLN A 202 -6.99 1.78 38.81
N ALA A 203 -6.63 2.63 37.82
CA ALA A 203 -5.44 3.53 37.81
C ALA A 203 -5.44 4.48 36.57
N PRO A 204 -4.78 5.68 36.59
CA PRO A 204 -4.89 6.71 35.55
C PRO A 204 -3.58 6.92 34.72
N PRO A 205 -3.37 8.05 34.00
CA PRO A 205 -3.83 8.30 32.64
C PRO A 205 -2.68 8.37 31.60
N ALA A 206 -3.04 8.61 30.33
CA ALA A 206 -2.09 8.63 29.20
C ALA A 206 -1.01 9.73 29.30
N GLN A 207 0.22 9.41 28.87
CA GLN A 207 1.19 10.42 28.45
C GLN A 207 1.06 10.71 26.96
N ASN A 208 0.83 11.97 26.62
CA ASN A 208 0.97 12.50 25.28
C ASN A 208 2.46 12.77 24.97
N GLY A 209 2.90 12.37 23.77
CA GLY A 209 4.10 12.88 23.12
C GLY A 209 3.74 13.31 21.71
N PRO A 210 3.78 14.62 21.37
CA PRO A 210 3.42 15.08 20.04
C PRO A 210 4.62 14.97 19.09
N ALA A 211 4.39 14.38 17.92
CA ALA A 211 5.22 14.57 16.73
C ALA A 211 4.27 14.80 15.54
N PRO A 212 4.61 15.70 14.59
CA PRO A 212 3.70 16.06 13.52
C PRO A 212 3.43 14.84 12.64
N LYS A 213 2.22 14.28 12.76
CA LYS A 213 1.76 13.22 11.86
C LYS A 213 1.53 13.83 10.48
N VAL A 214 2.58 13.73 9.67
CA VAL A 214 2.50 13.71 8.21
C VAL A 214 1.24 12.92 7.83
N PHE A 215 0.38 13.49 6.98
CA PHE A 215 -0.78 12.77 6.44
C PHE A 215 -0.30 11.61 5.55
N GLN A 216 0.12 10.51 6.17
CA GLN A 216 0.11 9.21 5.52
C GLN A 216 -1.36 8.82 5.33
N LEU A 217 -1.94 9.35 4.27
CA LEU A 217 -3.03 8.71 3.53
C LEU A 217 -2.51 7.36 3.01
N ARG A 218 -2.42 6.39 3.93
CA ARG A 218 -2.43 4.97 3.64
C ARG A 218 -3.82 4.63 3.12
N LEU A 219 -4.07 5.05 1.88
CA LEU A 219 -5.05 4.44 1.00
C LEU A 219 -4.58 3.01 0.72
N ALA A 220 -4.75 2.16 1.73
CA ALA A 220 -4.86 0.73 1.57
C ALA A 220 -6.34 0.49 1.23
N PRO A 221 -6.69 0.18 -0.04
CA PRO A 221 -8.03 -0.24 -0.36
C PRO A 221 -8.23 -1.63 0.24
N ALA A 222 -8.76 -1.66 1.46
CA ALA A 222 -9.27 -2.88 2.06
C ALA A 222 -10.55 -3.27 1.30
N PHE A 223 -10.37 -4.03 0.22
CA PHE A 223 -11.49 -4.72 -0.40
C PHE A 223 -11.97 -5.81 0.57
N LEU A 224 -12.96 -5.46 1.39
CA LEU A 224 -13.83 -6.44 2.03
C LEU A 224 -14.53 -7.22 0.91
N ILE A 225 -14.01 -8.42 0.63
CA ILE A 225 -14.72 -9.40 -0.19
C ILE A 225 -15.90 -9.89 0.67
N PRO A 226 -17.16 -9.71 0.24
CA PRO A 226 -18.30 -10.27 0.95
C PRO A 226 -18.15 -11.79 1.01
N SER A 227 -18.16 -12.36 2.22
CA SER A 227 -17.93 -13.80 2.44
C SER A 227 -19.19 -14.64 2.18
N GLU A 228 -19.86 -14.41 1.05
CA GLU A 228 -21.02 -15.17 0.58
C GLU A 228 -20.83 -15.64 -0.88
N ALA A 229 -19.93 -16.60 -1.09
CA ALA A 229 -19.95 -17.57 -2.21
C ALA A 229 -18.83 -18.62 -2.13
N VAL A 230 -18.48 -19.10 -0.93
CA VAL A 230 -17.61 -20.28 -0.77
C VAL A 230 -18.44 -21.42 -0.18
N LEU A 231 -19.10 -22.17 -1.05
CA LEU A 231 -19.65 -23.47 -0.65
C LEU A 231 -18.46 -24.42 -0.38
N PRO A 232 -18.39 -25.08 0.79
CA PRO A 232 -17.35 -26.06 1.05
C PRO A 232 -17.41 -27.20 0.03
N ILE A 233 -16.29 -27.50 -0.61
CA ILE A 233 -16.15 -28.70 -1.45
C ILE A 233 -16.28 -29.92 -0.53
N PRO A 234 -17.29 -30.81 -0.72
CA PRO A 234 -17.40 -32.00 0.10
C PRO A 234 -16.36 -33.03 -0.36
N VAL A 235 -15.21 -33.05 0.31
CA VAL A 235 -14.23 -34.12 0.18
C VAL A 235 -14.80 -35.37 0.84
N ALA A 236 -15.28 -36.31 0.02
CA ALA A 236 -15.72 -37.61 0.49
C ALA A 236 -14.55 -38.35 1.15
N ALA A 237 -14.74 -38.80 2.39
CA ALA A 237 -13.73 -39.54 3.14
C ALA A 237 -13.46 -40.90 2.48
N ALA A 238 -12.21 -41.12 2.05
CA ALA A 238 -11.69 -42.42 1.63
C ALA A 238 -10.44 -42.76 2.48
N PRO A 239 -10.21 -44.04 2.83
CA PRO A 239 -9.28 -44.41 3.89
C PRO A 239 -7.81 -44.21 3.50
N GLN A 240 -7.04 -43.63 4.42
CA GLN A 240 -5.61 -43.35 4.28
C GLN A 240 -4.78 -44.63 4.35
N LYS A 241 -4.09 -45.02 3.26
CA LYS A 241 -2.85 -45.84 3.29
C LYS A 241 -1.96 -45.54 2.09
N CYS A 242 -1.05 -44.57 2.23
CA CYS A 242 0.18 -44.48 1.44
C CYS A 242 1.24 -43.77 2.28
N CYS A 243 2.31 -44.48 2.63
CA CYS A 243 3.43 -43.93 3.38
C CYS A 243 4.28 -43.01 2.48
N LEU A 244 4.65 -41.83 2.96
CA LEU A 244 5.65 -40.97 2.33
C LEU A 244 7.04 -41.27 2.94
N PRO A 245 8.12 -41.37 2.15
CA PRO A 245 9.47 -41.40 2.68
C PRO A 245 9.91 -39.99 3.11
N THR A 246 10.55 -39.89 4.28
CA THR A 246 11.16 -38.67 4.80
C THR A 246 12.46 -38.36 4.04
N LEU A 247 12.51 -37.22 3.35
CA LEU A 247 13.76 -36.74 2.75
C LEU A 247 14.60 -36.04 3.83
N ALA A 248 15.75 -36.62 4.16
CA ALA A 248 16.60 -36.13 5.25
C ALA A 248 17.33 -34.83 4.89
N THR A 249 17.35 -33.89 5.83
CA THR A 249 18.13 -32.66 5.76
C THR A 249 19.62 -32.96 5.77
N SER A 250 20.36 -32.52 4.75
CA SER A 250 21.82 -32.42 4.82
C SER A 250 22.27 -31.07 4.25
N HIS A 251 23.07 -30.35 5.03
CA HIS A 251 23.75 -29.12 4.61
C HIS A 251 25.13 -29.47 4.04
N PRO A 252 25.72 -28.58 3.22
CA PRO A 252 26.92 -27.93 3.73
C PRO A 252 27.01 -26.42 3.49
N LYS A 253 27.73 -25.76 4.42
CA LYS A 253 28.39 -24.44 4.31
C LYS A 253 29.53 -24.55 3.25
N ALA A 254 30.05 -23.53 2.57
CA ALA A 254 29.95 -22.08 2.67
C ALA A 254 30.29 -21.42 1.29
N PRO A 255 30.89 -20.20 1.24
CA PRO A 255 30.24 -18.94 0.87
C PRO A 255 30.51 -18.50 -0.59
N PHE A 256 29.78 -17.50 -1.12
CA PHE A 256 30.37 -16.31 -1.77
C PHE A 256 29.32 -15.24 -2.15
N VAL A 257 29.81 -13.99 -2.10
CA VAL A 257 29.23 -12.68 -2.43
C VAL A 257 28.54 -12.58 -3.80
N GLY A 258 27.45 -11.81 -3.94
CA GLY A 258 26.99 -11.27 -5.23
C GLY A 258 25.51 -10.84 -5.31
N SER A 259 25.25 -9.60 -5.75
CA SER A 259 23.90 -9.01 -5.86
C SER A 259 23.06 -9.49 -7.07
N PRO A 260 21.73 -9.27 -7.10
CA PRO A 260 20.83 -9.93 -8.05
C PRO A 260 20.36 -9.03 -9.20
N LEU A 261 20.76 -9.29 -10.45
CA LEU A 261 20.08 -8.78 -11.66
C LEU A 261 20.33 -9.68 -12.88
N SER A 262 19.32 -10.45 -13.30
CA SER A 262 19.06 -10.77 -14.72
C SER A 262 17.78 -11.57 -14.93
N LEU A 263 16.78 -10.93 -15.53
CA LEU A 263 15.90 -11.57 -16.52
C LEU A 263 15.22 -10.47 -17.35
N ILE A 264 16.00 -9.89 -18.26
CA ILE A 264 15.46 -9.10 -19.37
C ILE A 264 14.73 -10.09 -20.29
N GLY A 265 13.40 -9.98 -20.34
CA GLY A 265 12.56 -10.60 -21.36
C GLY A 265 12.26 -9.56 -22.43
N HIS A 266 12.68 -9.81 -23.67
CA HIS A 266 12.52 -8.86 -24.78
C HIS A 266 11.05 -8.59 -25.11
N ILE A 267 10.67 -7.32 -25.18
CA ILE A 267 9.47 -6.88 -25.91
C ILE A 267 9.95 -6.05 -27.11
N HIS A 268 9.65 -6.54 -28.32
CA HIS A 268 9.99 -5.87 -29.57
C HIS A 268 8.95 -4.77 -29.84
N LEU A 269 9.36 -3.50 -29.78
CA LEU A 269 8.47 -2.37 -30.07
C LEU A 269 8.65 -1.94 -31.53
N PRO A 270 7.60 -1.88 -32.36
CA PRO A 270 7.74 -1.44 -33.75
C PRO A 270 8.02 0.07 -33.82
N GLN A 271 9.12 0.41 -34.50
CA GLN A 271 9.61 1.78 -34.65
C GLN A 271 8.76 2.56 -35.67
N ALA A 272 8.00 3.55 -35.20
CA ALA A 272 7.32 4.49 -36.09
C ALA A 272 8.30 5.54 -36.62
N HIS A 273 8.40 5.66 -37.95
CA HIS A 273 9.29 6.61 -38.61
C HIS A 273 8.66 8.01 -38.66
N LEU A 274 9.34 9.03 -38.11
CA LEU A 274 8.97 10.44 -38.26
C LEU A 274 9.92 11.12 -39.26
N PRO A 275 9.42 11.83 -40.29
CA PRO A 275 10.28 12.46 -41.29
C PRO A 275 10.98 13.72 -40.77
N HIS A 276 12.21 13.94 -41.25
CA HIS A 276 12.97 15.18 -41.03
C HIS A 276 12.21 16.42 -41.52
N GLN A 277 12.04 17.42 -40.64
CA GLN A 277 11.78 18.80 -41.03
C GLN A 277 13.07 19.62 -40.93
N LYS A 278 13.50 20.22 -42.04
CA LYS A 278 14.70 21.09 -42.09
C LYS A 278 14.45 22.38 -41.32
N LYS A 279 15.36 22.70 -40.40
CA LYS A 279 15.43 24.01 -39.73
C LYS A 279 15.73 25.09 -40.77
N LYS A 280 14.79 26.02 -41.01
CA LYS A 280 15.05 27.27 -41.74
C LYS A 280 15.48 28.35 -40.76
N GLU A 281 16.53 29.07 -41.11
CA GLU A 281 17.07 30.21 -40.39
C GLU A 281 16.45 31.52 -40.92
N PRO A 282 16.14 32.52 -40.09
CA PRO A 282 15.59 33.80 -40.55
C PRO A 282 16.71 34.76 -41.00
N PRO A 283 16.44 35.66 -41.97
CA PRO A 283 17.44 36.61 -42.44
C PRO A 283 17.61 37.81 -41.49
N HIS A 284 18.82 38.36 -41.47
CA HIS A 284 19.13 39.62 -40.79
C HIS A 284 18.34 40.81 -41.37
N ARG A 285 17.81 41.66 -40.48
CA ARG A 285 17.78 43.11 -40.66
C ARG A 285 17.73 43.81 -39.31
#